data_AF-A0A0A9X1F5-F1
#
_entry.id   AF-A0A0A9X1F5-F1
#
_cell.length_a   1.000
_cell.length_b   1.000
_cell.length_c   1.000
_cell.angle_alpha   90.00
_cell.angle_beta   90.00
_cell.angle_gamma   90.00
#
_symmetry.space_group_name_H-M   'P 1'
#
loop_
_entity.id
_entity.type
_entity.pdbx_description
1 polymer ?
#
loop_
_entity_poly.entity_id
_entity_poly.type
_entity_poly.pdbx_seq_one_letter_code
_entity_poly.pdbx_strand_id
1 'polypeptide(L)'
;MCFTPLSWLQRMTQFKDKSQSKHVITTGLLCYPVLMAADILLHHATIIPVGEDQVQHLELCNAILQRIRALSPSLPSIPKPLGLSYPNTTRIMNLRTPTKKMSKSDASEASRILLTDSNDMIRTKIQRATTDSEKNIYWDRETRPGVSN
;
A
#
# COMPACT_ATOMS: atom_id res chain seq x y z
N MET A 1 26.65 1.79 13.29
CA MET A 1 26.11 0.45 13.61
C MET A 1 24.80 0.27 12.85
N CYS A 2 24.56 -0.89 12.25
CA CYS A 2 23.32 -1.19 11.52
C CYS A 2 22.34 -1.93 12.44
N PHE A 3 21.08 -1.50 12.51
CA PHE A 3 20.16 -1.92 13.56
C PHE A 3 19.15 -3.00 13.14
N THR A 4 18.79 -3.08 11.87
CA THR A 4 17.69 -3.92 11.38
C THR A 4 18.13 -5.36 11.11
N PRO A 5 17.59 -6.37 11.81
CA PRO A 5 17.88 -7.77 11.51
C PRO A 5 17.30 -8.21 10.16
N LEU A 6 18.04 -9.06 9.43
CA LEU A 6 17.59 -9.62 8.15
C LEU A 6 16.24 -10.35 8.26
N SER A 7 16.01 -11.05 9.37
CA SER A 7 14.77 -11.81 9.62
C SER A 7 13.52 -10.94 9.72
N TRP A 8 13.66 -9.64 10.01
CA TRP A 8 12.52 -8.71 10.02
C TRP A 8 12.07 -8.42 8.58
N LEU A 9 13.04 -8.23 7.68
CA LEU A 9 12.78 -7.93 6.27
C LEU A 9 12.21 -9.14 5.52
N GLN A 10 12.74 -10.33 5.77
CA GLN A 10 12.26 -11.57 5.14
C GLN A 10 10.83 -11.97 5.54
N ARG A 11 10.32 -11.45 6.67
CA ARG A 11 8.97 -11.74 7.17
C ARG A 11 7.90 -10.79 6.63
N MET A 12 8.28 -9.71 5.95
CA MET A 12 7.32 -8.75 5.41
C MET A 12 6.44 -9.37 4.32
N THR A 13 5.13 -9.13 4.39
CA THR A 13 4.16 -9.69 3.42
C THR A 13 4.45 -9.15 2.03
N GLN A 14 4.64 -7.83 1.90
CA GLN A 14 4.99 -7.21 0.62
C GLN A 14 6.27 -7.77 -0.02
N PHE A 15 7.27 -8.13 0.79
CA PHE A 15 8.48 -8.76 0.27
C PHE A 15 8.16 -10.14 -0.30
N LYS A 16 7.45 -10.99 0.47
CA LYS A 16 7.03 -12.32 0.02
C LYS A 16 6.20 -12.26 -1.26
N ASP A 17 5.16 -11.44 -1.30
CA ASP A 17 4.25 -11.34 -2.44
C ASP A 17 4.96 -10.82 -3.71
N LYS A 18 5.81 -9.79 -3.57
CA LYS A 18 6.56 -9.23 -4.70
C LYS A 18 7.73 -10.10 -5.13
N SER A 19 8.28 -10.93 -4.23
CA SER A 19 9.37 -11.84 -4.56
C SER A 19 8.89 -13.02 -5.41
N GLN A 20 7.69 -13.54 -5.14
CA GLN A 20 7.10 -14.65 -5.88
C GLN A 20 6.81 -14.33 -7.35
N SER A 21 6.56 -13.05 -7.66
CA SER A 21 6.25 -12.58 -9.02
C SER A 21 7.50 -12.19 -9.82
N LYS A 22 8.71 -12.36 -9.28
CA LYS A 22 9.97 -11.95 -9.94
C LYS A 22 10.94 -13.10 -10.13
N HIS A 23 11.52 -13.18 -11.33
CA HIS A 23 12.61 -14.12 -11.65
C HIS A 23 13.92 -13.76 -10.93
N VAL A 24 14.14 -12.47 -10.64
CA VAL A 24 15.32 -11.98 -9.90
C VAL A 24 14.86 -11.07 -8.77
N ILE A 25 15.24 -11.43 -7.55
CA ILE A 25 14.96 -10.65 -6.34
C ILE A 25 16.13 -9.71 -6.10
N THR A 26 15.90 -8.41 -6.22
CA THR A 26 16.94 -7.41 -5.98
C THR A 26 17.05 -7.08 -4.49
N THR A 27 18.25 -6.70 -4.04
CA THR A 27 18.48 -6.22 -2.68
C THR A 27 17.59 -5.02 -2.32
N GLY A 28 17.31 -4.15 -3.31
CA GLY A 28 16.40 -3.02 -3.13
C GLY A 28 14.98 -3.45 -2.72
N LEU A 29 14.47 -4.56 -3.27
CA LEU A 29 13.15 -5.08 -2.90
C LEU A 29 13.09 -5.54 -1.43
N LEU A 30 14.21 -6.04 -0.90
CA LEU A 30 14.31 -6.46 0.49
C LEU A 30 14.52 -5.27 1.43
N CYS A 31 15.34 -4.29 1.02
CA CYS A 31 15.83 -3.23 1.89
C CYS A 31 15.00 -1.93 1.85
N TYR A 32 14.12 -1.73 0.87
CA TYR A 32 13.31 -0.49 0.79
C TYR A 32 12.51 -0.17 2.07
N PRO A 33 12.02 -1.14 2.89
CA PRO A 33 11.33 -0.80 4.13
C PRO A 33 12.25 -0.11 5.16
N VAL A 34 13.56 -0.41 5.13
CA VAL A 34 14.55 0.27 5.97
C VAL A 34 14.78 1.70 5.48
N LEU A 35 14.82 1.89 4.15
CA LEU A 35 14.92 3.22 3.56
C LEU A 35 13.70 4.08 3.92
N MET A 36 12.49 3.53 3.82
CA MET A 36 11.26 4.19 4.25
C MET A 36 11.30 4.59 5.73
N ALA A 37 11.82 3.71 6.60
CA ALA A 37 11.99 4.04 8.02
C ALA A 37 13.00 5.19 8.21
N ALA A 38 14.11 5.20 7.46
CA ALA A 38 15.07 6.29 7.48
C ALA A 38 14.43 7.63 7.06
N ASP A 39 13.62 7.64 5.99
CA ASP A 39 12.91 8.83 5.51
C ASP A 39 11.99 9.41 6.61
N ILE A 40 11.24 8.57 7.30
CA ILE A 40 10.32 8.99 8.38
C ILE A 40 11.10 9.55 9.58
N LEU A 41 12.13 8.81 10.03
CA LEU A 41 12.86 9.14 11.26
C LEU A 41 13.76 10.35 11.08
N LEU A 42 14.35 10.54 9.90
CA LEU A 42 15.20 11.69 9.58
C LEU A 42 14.44 13.02 9.72
N HIS A 43 13.17 13.03 9.34
CA HIS A 43 12.31 14.23 9.41
C HIS A 43 11.54 14.35 10.72
N HIS A 44 11.75 13.44 11.68
CA HIS A 44 11.02 13.41 12.94
C HIS A 44 9.49 13.40 12.71
N ALA A 45 9.04 12.73 11.65
CA ALA A 45 7.65 12.76 11.24
C ALA A 45 6.76 12.06 12.30
N THR A 46 5.76 12.77 12.78
CA THR A 46 4.84 12.30 13.83
C THR A 46 3.61 11.62 13.26
N ILE A 47 3.14 12.09 12.11
CA ILE A 47 1.91 11.65 11.46
C ILE A 47 2.23 11.25 10.03
N ILE A 48 1.94 10.00 9.67
CA ILE A 48 2.22 9.45 8.35
C ILE A 48 0.91 8.93 7.76
N PRO A 49 0.33 9.62 6.77
CA PRO A 49 -0.85 9.14 6.07
C PRO A 49 -0.45 7.94 5.20
N VAL A 50 -0.95 6.77 5.54
CA VAL A 50 -0.64 5.54 4.79
C VAL A 50 -1.88 4.70 4.54
N GLY A 51 -1.90 4.00 3.42
CA GLY A 51 -2.89 2.96 3.16
C GLY A 51 -2.66 1.70 4.00
N GLU A 52 -3.67 0.85 4.12
CA GLU A 52 -3.61 -0.44 4.85
C GLU A 52 -2.38 -1.28 4.48
N ASP A 53 -2.07 -1.38 3.18
CA ASP A 53 -0.95 -2.16 2.67
C ASP A 53 0.41 -1.74 3.26
N GLN A 54 0.54 -0.51 3.75
CA GLN A 54 1.78 0.08 4.25
C GLN A 54 1.88 0.10 5.78
N VAL A 55 0.83 -0.35 6.50
CA VAL A 55 0.80 -0.40 7.96
C VAL A 55 1.96 -1.24 8.51
N GLN A 56 2.24 -2.38 7.89
CA GLN A 56 3.35 -3.25 8.32
C GLN A 56 4.73 -2.56 8.22
N HIS A 57 4.93 -1.65 7.25
CA HIS A 57 6.19 -0.90 7.17
C HIS A 57 6.29 0.16 8.27
N LEU A 58 5.18 0.77 8.68
CA LEU A 58 5.17 1.67 9.84
C LEU A 58 5.44 0.93 11.14
N GLU A 59 4.94 -0.29 11.30
CA GLU A 59 5.29 -1.15 12.44
C GLU A 59 6.78 -1.47 12.45
N LEU A 60 7.36 -1.80 11.30
CA LEU A 60 8.81 -2.01 11.16
C LEU A 60 9.60 -0.74 11.54
N CYS A 61 9.19 0.43 11.05
CA CYS A 61 9.80 1.71 11.39
C CYS A 61 9.80 1.95 12.91
N ASN A 62 8.67 1.68 13.57
CA ASN A 62 8.54 1.77 15.02
C ASN A 62 9.44 0.79 15.78
N ALA A 63 9.56 -0.46 15.30
CA ALA A 63 10.44 -1.46 15.88
C ALA A 63 11.93 -1.08 15.73
N ILE A 64 12.31 -0.50 14.57
CA ILE A 64 13.66 0.03 14.34
C ILE A 64 13.94 1.19 15.31
N LEU A 65 13.03 2.14 15.46
CA LEU A 65 13.18 3.26 16.39
C LEU A 65 13.36 2.78 17.84
N GLN A 66 12.56 1.81 18.30
CA GLN A 66 12.70 1.22 19.64
C GLN A 66 14.07 0.59 19.84
N ARG A 67 14.55 -0.15 18.83
CA ARG A 67 15.87 -0.79 18.88
C ARG A 67 17.02 0.22 18.88
N ILE A 68 16.92 1.30 18.10
CA ILE A 68 17.89 2.41 18.12
C ILE A 68 17.96 3.02 19.52
N ARG A 69 16.80 3.36 20.12
CA ARG A 69 16.74 3.92 21.48
C ARG A 69 17.40 3.00 22.51
N ALA A 70 17.14 1.70 22.44
CA ALA A 70 17.73 0.72 23.36
C ALA A 70 19.26 0.60 23.23
N LEU A 71 19.79 0.71 22.02
CA LEU A 71 21.22 0.52 21.73
C LEU A 71 22.02 1.84 21.71
N SER A 72 21.35 2.98 21.71
CA SER A 72 21.96 4.31 21.60
C SER A 72 21.20 5.32 22.47
N PRO A 73 21.26 5.19 23.80
CA PRO A 73 20.50 6.03 24.73
C PRO A 73 20.93 7.51 24.73
N SER A 74 22.09 7.83 24.15
CA SER A 74 22.59 9.21 23.98
C SER A 74 21.99 9.95 22.78
N LEU A 75 21.24 9.27 21.91
CA LEU A 75 20.59 9.92 20.76
C LEU A 75 19.43 10.81 21.22
N PRO A 76 19.20 11.95 20.53
CA PRO A 76 18.00 12.75 20.75
C PRO A 76 16.72 11.93 20.61
N SER A 77 15.70 12.27 21.41
CA SER A 77 14.41 11.60 21.35
C SER A 77 13.70 11.93 20.04
N ILE A 78 13.64 10.97 19.12
CA ILE A 78 12.85 11.05 17.89
C ILE A 78 11.41 10.65 18.23
N PRO A 79 10.36 11.40 17.87
CA PRO A 79 8.99 11.03 18.20
C PRO A 79 8.58 9.72 17.52
N LYS A 80 7.66 8.99 18.16
CA LYS A 80 7.13 7.75 17.58
C LYS A 80 6.19 8.09 16.42
N PRO A 81 6.45 7.59 15.19
CA PRO A 81 5.57 7.82 14.05
C PRO A 81 4.22 7.10 14.23
N LEU A 82 3.13 7.85 14.04
CA LEU A 82 1.75 7.36 14.04
C LEU A 82 1.22 7.25 12.62
N GLY A 83 0.72 6.07 12.27
CA GLY A 83 0.02 5.87 11.01
C GLY A 83 -1.38 6.45 11.09
N LEU A 84 -1.69 7.40 10.20
CA LEU A 84 -3.08 7.75 9.91
C LEU A 84 -3.53 6.90 8.73
N SER A 85 -4.29 5.86 9.04
CA SER A 85 -5.14 5.24 8.03
C SER A 85 -6.46 6.00 8.05
N TYR A 86 -6.81 6.61 6.93
CA TYR A 86 -8.11 7.27 6.82
C TYR A 86 -9.19 6.19 6.76
N PRO A 87 -10.05 6.05 7.79
CA PRO A 87 -11.07 5.01 7.82
C PRO A 87 -12.06 5.13 6.65
N ASN A 88 -12.17 6.33 6.07
CA ASN A 88 -13.08 6.66 4.98
C ASN A 88 -12.40 6.81 3.61
N THR A 89 -11.11 6.45 3.45
CA THR A 89 -10.58 6.35 2.08
C THR A 89 -11.17 5.10 1.43
N THR A 90 -12.20 5.32 0.62
CA THR A 90 -12.89 4.28 -0.16
C THR A 90 -11.85 3.45 -0.88
N ARG A 91 -11.72 2.17 -0.49
CA ARG A 91 -10.86 1.22 -1.18
C ARG A 91 -11.44 0.97 -2.56
N ILE A 92 -10.91 1.68 -3.56
CA ILE A 92 -11.34 1.57 -4.95
C ILE A 92 -10.83 0.25 -5.54
N MET A 93 -11.76 -0.49 -6.11
CA MET A 93 -11.58 -1.80 -6.72
C MET A 93 -11.34 -1.68 -8.22
N ASN A 94 -10.80 -2.75 -8.78
CA ASN A 94 -10.49 -2.89 -10.19
C ASN A 94 -11.78 -2.93 -11.01
N LEU A 95 -11.86 -2.10 -12.05
CA LEU A 95 -13.06 -1.94 -12.88
C LEU A 95 -13.47 -3.22 -13.63
N ARG A 96 -12.54 -4.15 -13.87
CA ARG A 96 -12.83 -5.45 -14.52
C ARG A 96 -13.01 -6.60 -13.54
N THR A 97 -12.41 -6.50 -12.37
CA THR A 97 -12.46 -7.54 -11.34
C THR A 97 -12.77 -6.87 -10.02
N PRO A 98 -14.06 -6.59 -9.73
CA PRO A 98 -14.47 -5.76 -8.59
C PRO A 98 -14.11 -6.32 -7.21
N THR A 99 -13.67 -7.58 -7.15
CA THR A 99 -13.14 -8.23 -5.93
C THR A 99 -11.66 -7.94 -5.67
N LYS A 100 -10.93 -7.41 -6.67
CA LYS A 100 -9.51 -7.07 -6.57
C LYS A 100 -9.32 -5.57 -6.40
N LYS A 101 -8.38 -5.15 -5.56
CA LYS A 101 -8.00 -3.73 -5.40
C LYS A 101 -7.47 -3.16 -6.73
N MET A 102 -7.81 -1.91 -7.04
CA MET A 102 -7.22 -1.21 -8.20
C MET A 102 -5.70 -1.12 -8.02
N SER A 103 -4.94 -1.47 -9.04
CA SER A 103 -3.47 -1.44 -9.02
C SER A 103 -2.91 -0.73 -10.23
N LYS A 104 -1.92 0.14 -10.00
CA LYS A 104 -1.17 0.84 -11.06
C LYS A 104 -0.44 -0.15 -11.99
N SER A 105 -0.04 -1.30 -11.47
CA SER A 105 0.75 -2.31 -12.19
C SER A 105 -0.09 -3.47 -12.72
N ASP A 106 -1.41 -3.38 -12.70
CA ASP A 106 -2.26 -4.42 -13.31
C ASP A 106 -2.01 -4.48 -14.83
N ALA A 107 -2.00 -5.69 -15.41
CA ALA A 107 -1.69 -5.89 -16.82
C ALA A 107 -2.73 -5.25 -17.74
N SER A 108 -4.00 -5.18 -17.32
CA SER A 108 -5.06 -4.57 -18.11
C SER A 108 -5.20 -3.09 -17.80
N GLU A 109 -5.04 -2.20 -18.77
CA GLU A 109 -5.27 -0.76 -18.56
C GLU A 109 -6.73 -0.41 -18.27
N ALA A 110 -7.66 -1.24 -18.75
CA ALA A 110 -9.09 -1.09 -18.49
C ALA A 110 -9.47 -1.38 -17.02
N SER A 111 -8.54 -1.90 -16.22
CA SER A 111 -8.76 -2.15 -14.78
C SER A 111 -8.74 -0.89 -13.91
N ARG A 112 -8.19 0.22 -14.42
CA ARG A 112 -7.84 1.41 -13.65
C ARG A 112 -8.09 2.69 -14.43
N ILE A 113 -8.34 3.77 -13.71
CA ILE A 113 -8.34 5.12 -14.26
C ILE A 113 -7.04 5.81 -13.83
N LEU A 114 -6.30 6.34 -14.80
CA LEU A 114 -5.12 7.15 -14.53
C LEU A 114 -5.50 8.62 -14.52
N LEU A 115 -4.82 9.43 -13.70
CA LEU A 115 -5.02 10.89 -13.67
C LEU A 115 -4.66 11.57 -15.00
N THR A 116 -3.95 10.86 -15.87
CA THR A 116 -3.54 11.31 -17.21
C THR A 116 -4.43 10.76 -18.33
N ASP A 117 -5.46 9.96 -18.01
CA ASP A 117 -6.39 9.46 -19.03
C ASP A 117 -7.18 10.63 -19.64
N SER A 118 -7.40 10.59 -20.95
CA SER A 118 -8.29 11.55 -21.62
C SER A 118 -9.76 11.30 -21.25
N ASN A 119 -10.62 12.30 -21.45
CA ASN A 119 -12.06 12.18 -21.20
C ASN A 119 -12.69 10.97 -21.92
N ASP A 120 -12.26 10.71 -23.15
CA ASP A 120 -12.77 9.57 -23.94
C ASP A 120 -12.30 8.22 -23.38
N MET A 121 -11.05 8.15 -22.89
CA MET A 121 -10.54 6.95 -22.22
C MET A 121 -11.29 6.68 -20.92
N ILE A 122 -11.50 7.72 -20.09
CA ILE A 122 -12.27 7.60 -18.84
C ILE A 122 -13.68 7.10 -19.13
N ARG A 123 -14.37 7.73 -20.09
CA ARG A 123 -15.73 7.32 -20.50
C ARG A 123 -15.76 5.86 -20.96
N THR A 124 -14.83 5.46 -21.82
CA THR A 124 -14.75 4.09 -22.35
C THR A 124 -14.49 3.07 -21.25
N LYS A 125 -13.61 3.38 -20.29
CA LYS A 125 -13.29 2.50 -19.16
C LYS A 125 -14.47 2.32 -18.21
N ILE A 126 -15.16 3.42 -17.86
CA ILE A 126 -16.35 3.38 -17.01
C ILE A 126 -17.49 2.59 -17.69
N GLN A 127 -17.75 2.85 -18.98
CA GLN A 127 -18.79 2.14 -19.73
C GLN A 127 -18.56 0.63 -19.83
N ARG A 128 -17.30 0.19 -19.76
CA ARG A 128 -16.91 -1.23 -19.85
C ARG A 128 -16.62 -1.84 -18.48
N ALA A 129 -16.84 -1.10 -17.39
CA ALA A 129 -16.65 -1.64 -16.05
C ALA A 129 -17.62 -2.81 -15.81
N THR A 130 -17.14 -3.84 -15.11
CA THR A 130 -17.90 -5.05 -14.84
C THR A 130 -18.98 -4.77 -13.81
N THR A 131 -20.23 -4.97 -14.21
CA THR A 131 -21.43 -4.94 -13.36
C THR A 131 -22.06 -6.34 -13.30
N ASP A 132 -23.23 -6.41 -12.68
CA ASP A 132 -24.12 -7.58 -12.69
C ASP A 132 -25.27 -7.39 -13.69
N SER A 133 -26.18 -8.37 -13.74
CA SER A 133 -27.36 -8.37 -14.63
C SER A 133 -28.62 -7.77 -13.98
N GLU A 134 -28.54 -7.24 -12.76
CA GLU A 134 -29.68 -6.60 -12.10
C GLU A 134 -29.89 -5.18 -12.62
N LYS A 135 -31.15 -4.77 -12.79
CA LYS A 135 -31.48 -3.46 -13.37
C LYS A 135 -31.39 -2.29 -12.38
N ASN A 136 -31.56 -2.56 -11.10
CA ASN A 136 -31.59 -1.51 -10.08
C ASN A 136 -30.18 -1.08 -9.69
N ILE A 137 -30.03 0.15 -9.21
CA ILE A 137 -28.76 0.66 -8.68
C ILE A 137 -28.92 0.83 -7.17
N TYR A 138 -28.23 0.00 -6.40
CA TYR A 138 -28.15 0.10 -4.95
C TYR A 138 -26.79 -0.41 -4.48
N TRP A 139 -26.40 0.02 -3.28
CA TRP A 139 -25.13 -0.35 -2.67
C TRP A 139 -25.24 -1.71 -1.97
N ASP A 140 -24.50 -2.69 -2.48
CA ASP A 140 -24.25 -3.99 -1.86
C ASP A 140 -22.88 -4.52 -2.27
N ARG A 141 -21.92 -4.47 -1.34
CA ARG A 141 -20.53 -4.85 -1.61
C ARG A 141 -20.33 -6.37 -1.68
N GLU A 142 -21.20 -7.15 -1.05
CA GLU A 142 -21.06 -8.61 -0.99
C GLU A 142 -21.62 -9.24 -2.27
N THR A 143 -22.81 -8.83 -2.68
CA THR A 143 -23.49 -9.45 -3.83
C THR A 143 -23.26 -8.67 -5.13
N ARG A 144 -23.03 -7.35 -5.06
CA ARG A 144 -22.89 -6.45 -6.22
C ARG A 144 -21.63 -5.58 -6.17
N PRO A 145 -20.44 -6.19 -6.08
CA PRO A 145 -19.19 -5.47 -5.86
C PRO A 145 -18.82 -4.52 -7.01
N GLY A 146 -19.29 -4.77 -8.24
CA GLY A 146 -19.03 -3.91 -9.40
C GLY A 146 -19.81 -2.60 -9.36
N VAL A 147 -21.11 -2.66 -9.03
CA VAL A 147 -22.00 -1.49 -8.93
C VAL A 147 -21.70 -0.67 -7.67
N SER A 148 -21.23 -1.34 -6.60
CA SER A 148 -20.87 -0.73 -5.33
C SER A 148 -19.42 -0.22 -5.27
N ASN A 149 -18.70 -0.19 -6.39
CA ASN A 149 -17.33 0.31 -6.44
C ASN A 149 -17.26 1.70 -7.05
#